data_AF-A0A183EXD2-F1
#
_entry.id   AF-A0A183EXD2-F1
#
_cell.length_a   1.000
_cell.length_b   1.000
_cell.length_c   1.000
_cell.angle_alpha   90.00
_cell.angle_beta   90.00
_cell.angle_gamma   90.00
#
_symmetry.space_group_name_H-M   'P 1'
#
loop_
_entity.id
_entity.type
_entity.pdbx_description
1 polymer ?
#
loop_
_entity_poly.entity_id
_entity_poly.type
_entity_poly.pdbx_seq_one_letter_code
_entity_poly.pdbx_strand_id
1 'polypeptide(L)' 'LQVILRWSLQHGNVIIPKSVSAEKIKENIDIFDFELKPDEMAIIDGLDRNLRLLDLTARDGDHPFFPFLEEY' A
#
# COMPACT_ATOMS: atom_id res chain seq x y z
N LEU A 1 -0.61 3.15 11.87
CA LEU A 1 -0.33 3.19 10.41
C LEU A 1 0.99 2.49 10.07
N GLN A 2 1.94 2.49 11.01
CA GLN A 2 3.28 1.93 10.88
C GLN A 2 3.34 0.49 10.31
N VAL A 3 2.48 -0.43 10.75
CA VAL A 3 2.51 -1.84 10.30
C VAL A 3 2.38 -1.98 8.78
N ILE A 4 1.41 -1.29 8.15
CA ILE A 4 1.22 -1.40 6.69
C ILE A 4 2.35 -0.70 5.91
N LEU A 5 2.92 0.37 6.48
CA LEU A 5 4.08 1.05 5.91
C LEU A 5 5.32 0.16 5.96
N ARG A 6 5.56 -0.49 7.09
CA ARG A 6 6.66 -1.46 7.27
C ARG A 6 6.49 -2.67 6.35
N TRP A 7 5.28 -3.23 6.26
CA TRP A 7 4.96 -4.33 5.36
C TRP A 7 5.32 -4.00 3.90
N SER A 8 4.87 -2.84 3.40
CA SER A 8 5.16 -2.43 2.03
C SER A 8 6.65 -2.17 1.80
N LEU A 9 7.32 -1.55 2.78
CA LEU A 9 8.77 -1.33 2.75
C LEU A 9 9.56 -2.66 2.72
N GLN A 10 9.17 -3.68 3.48
CA GLN A 10 9.82 -5.00 3.48
C GLN A 10 9.63 -5.78 2.18
N HIS A 11 8.55 -5.51 1.44
CA HIS A 11 8.38 -5.98 0.05
C HIS A 11 9.27 -5.24 -0.96
N GLY A 12 10.08 -4.27 -0.51
CA GLY A 12 10.97 -3.48 -1.36
C GLY A 12 10.28 -2.30 -2.05
N ASN A 13 9.04 -1.99 -1.69
CA ASN A 13 8.31 -0.87 -2.28
C ASN A 13 8.72 0.46 -1.65
N VAL A 14 8.77 1.51 -2.47
CA VAL A 14 8.83 2.89 -2.00
C VAL A 14 7.42 3.34 -1.62
N ILE A 15 7.26 3.87 -0.41
CA ILE A 15 5.98 4.34 0.14
C ILE A 15 5.94 5.87 0.28
N ILE A 16 4.79 6.48 -0.01
CA ILE A 16 4.56 7.93 0.02
C ILE A 16 3.37 8.32 0.92
N PRO A 17 3.42 8.05 2.24
CA PRO A 17 2.31 8.33 3.14
C PRO A 17 2.08 9.85 3.28
N LYS A 18 0.86 10.31 3.01
CA LYS A 18 0.48 11.71 3.21
C LYS A 18 -0.12 11.93 4.59
N SER A 19 0.37 12.95 5.31
CA SER A 19 -0.26 13.47 6.52
C SER A 19 -0.08 15.00 6.60
N VAL A 20 -1.00 15.68 7.29
CA VAL A 20 -0.86 17.09 7.70
C VAL A 20 -0.68 17.26 9.22
N SER A 21 -0.87 16.18 9.98
CA SER A 21 -0.59 16.17 11.42
C SER A 21 0.88 15.90 11.64
N ALA A 22 1.56 16.81 12.35
CA ALA A 22 2.98 16.68 12.68
C ALA A 22 3.28 15.41 13.48
N GLU A 23 2.40 15.03 14.40
CA GLU A 23 2.51 13.80 15.17
C GLU A 23 2.48 12.56 14.25
N LYS A 24 1.50 12.50 13.34
CA LYS A 24 1.39 11.40 12.38
C LYS A 24 2.55 11.35 11.39
N ILE A 25 3.13 12.51 11.02
CA ILE A 25 4.32 12.56 10.16
C ILE A 25 5.50 11.89 10.88
N LYS A 26 5.67 12.15 12.18
CA LYS A 26 6.68 11.47 13.00
C LYS A 26 6.39 9.98 13.15
N GLU A 27 5.16 9.62 13.54
CA GLU A 27 4.76 8.20 13.66
C GLU A 27 4.99 7.43 12.35
N ASN A 28 4.65 8.01 11.19
CA ASN A 28 4.80 7.34 9.90
C ASN A 28 6.26 7.09 9.49
N ILE A 29 7.23 7.88 9.98
CA ILE A 29 8.66 7.66 9.69
C ILE A 29 9.32 6.70 10.69
N ASP A 30 8.73 6.52 11.87
CA ASP A 30 9.18 5.59 12.91
C ASP A 30 8.82 4.13 12.56
N ILE A 31 9.38 3.62 11.45
CA ILE A 31 9.15 2.27 10.91
C ILE A 31 10.44 1.51 10.57
N PHE A 32 11.60 2.08 10.92
CA PHE A 32 12.92 1.52 10.62
C PHE A 32 13.56 0.79 11.81
N ASP A 33 12.97 0.90 12.99
CA ASP A 33 13.44 0.34 14.26
C ASP A 33 12.84 -1.04 14.59
N PHE A 34 11.95 -1.55 13.74
CA PHE A 34 11.40 -2.90 13.85
C PHE A 34 11.21 -3.56 12.48
N GLU A 35 11.00 -4.87 12.48
CA GLU A 35 10.66 -5.65 11.30
C GLU A 35 9.50 -6.60 11.60
N LEU A 36 8.69 -6.88 10.58
CA LEU A 36 7.68 -7.92 10.61
C LEU A 36 8.32 -9.27 10.32
N LYS A 37 7.98 -10.28 11.13
CA LYS A 37 8.41 -11.66 10.94
C LYS A 37 7.80 -12.25 9.67
N PRO A 38 8.40 -13.31 9.10
CA PRO A 38 7.86 -13.98 7.91
C PRO A 38 6.38 -14.37 8.05
N ASP A 39 5.97 -14.89 9.21
CA ASP A 39 4.57 -15.28 9.45
C ASP A 39 3.62 -14.08 9.50
N GLU A 40 4.08 -12.93 10.04
CA GLU A 40 3.29 -11.70 10.09
C GLU A 40 3.13 -11.09 8.70
N MET A 41 4.20 -11.12 7.88
CA MET A 41 4.14 -10.74 6.47
C MET A 41 3.13 -11.60 5.72
N ALA A 42 3.18 -12.93 5.89
CA ALA A 42 2.28 -13.86 5.22
C ALA A 42 0.81 -13.66 5.61
N ILE A 43 0.52 -13.30 6.87
CA ILE A 43 -0.84 -12.97 7.31
C ILE A 43 -1.36 -11.74 6.55
N ILE A 44 -0.55 -10.70 6.41
CA ILE A 44 -0.96 -9.46 5.73
C ILE A 44 -1.08 -9.69 4.22
N ASP A 45 -0.17 -10.46 3.62
CA ASP A 45 -0.24 -10.85 2.20
C ASP A 45 -1.56 -11.59 1.90
N GLY A 46 -2.01 -12.45 2.83
CA GLY A 46 -3.29 -13.15 2.73
C GLY A 46 -4.55 -12.26 2.83
N LEU A 47 -4.39 -10.96 3.12
CA LEU A 47 -5.51 -10.01 3.13
C LEU A 47 -5.81 -9.40 1.75
N ASP A 48 -5.02 -9.72 0.71
CA ASP A 48 -5.30 -9.22 -0.63
C ASP A 48 -6.69 -9.68 -1.11
N ARG A 49 -7.37 -8.75 -1.80
CA ARG A 49 -8.72 -8.94 -2.33
C ARG A 49 -8.80 -8.61 -3.82
N ASN A 50 -7.65 -8.38 -4.46
CA ASN A 50 -7.56 -7.82 -5.80
C ASN A 50 -8.44 -6.56 -5.98
N LEU A 51 -8.52 -5.74 -4.92
CA LEU A 51 -9.38 -4.57 -4.85
C LEU A 51 -8.54 -3.30 -4.97
N ARG A 52 -8.82 -2.48 -5.99
CA ARG A 52 -8.25 -1.14 -6.13
C ARG A 52 -9.13 -0.13 -5.38
N LEU A 53 -8.53 0.65 -4.47
CA LEU A 53 -9.25 1.74 -3.80
C LEU A 53 -9.59 2.87 -4.79
N LEU A 54 -8.68 3.13 -5.73
CA LEU A 54 -8.89 4.07 -6.84
C LEU A 54 -9.19 3.27 -8.11
N ASP A 55 -10.46 2.94 -8.31
CA ASP A 55 -10.94 2.41 -9.57
C ASP A 55 -11.53 3.54 -10.43
N LEU A 56 -10.94 3.76 -11.59
CA LEU A 56 -11.33 4.81 -12.53
C LEU A 56 -12.13 4.27 -13.71
N THR A 57 -12.51 2.99 -13.70
CA THR A 57 -13.18 2.33 -14.84
C THR A 57 -14.46 3.05 -15.25
N ALA A 58 -15.26 3.51 -14.30
CA ALA A 58 -16.49 4.25 -14.59
C ALA A 58 -16.25 5.61 -15.24
N ARG A 59 -15.08 6.23 -15.03
CA ARG A 59 -14.75 7.56 -15.55
C ARG A 59 -13.98 7.49 -16.88
N ASP A 60 -13.00 6.59 -16.96
CA ASP A 60 -11.98 6.57 -18.02
C ASP A 60 -11.84 5.19 -18.71
N GLY A 61 -12.75 4.25 -18.44
CA GLY A 61 -12.63 2.86 -18.90
C GLY A 61 -12.71 2.66 -20.42
N ASP A 62 -13.18 3.67 -21.16
CA ASP A 62 -13.20 3.69 -22.62
C ASP A 62 -11.88 4.17 -23.26
N HIS A 63 -10.93 4.66 -22.44
CA HIS A 63 -9.64 5.11 -22.95
C HIS A 63 -8.84 3.93 -23.51
N PRO A 64 -8.25 4.03 -24.72
CA PRO A 64 -7.56 2.91 -25.38
C PRO A 64 -6.35 2.36 -24.63
N PHE A 65 -5.83 3.12 -23.66
CA PHE A 65 -4.73 2.73 -22.79
C PHE A 65 -5.14 2.65 -21.31
N PHE A 66 -6.42 2.39 -21.03
CA PHE A 66 -6.90 2.27 -19.66
C PHE A 66 -6.25 1.04 -18.98
N PRO A 67 -5.53 1.21 -17.86
CA PRO A 67 -4.59 0.19 -17.37
C PRO A 67 -5.21 -0.90 -16.48
N PHE A 68 -6.51 -0.82 -16.16
CA PHE A 68 -7.13 -1.73 -15.17
C PHE A 68 -8.00 -2.85 -15.76
N LEU A 69 -8.06 -2.97 -17.10
CA LEU A 69 -8.88 -4.02 -17.75
C LEU A 69 -8.21 -5.40 -17.75
N GLU A 70 -6.89 -5.43 -17.69
CA GLU A 70 -6.10 -6.67 -17.72
C GLU A 70 -5.78 -7.15 -16.29
N GLU A 71 -5.73 -8.47 -16.14
CA GLU A 71 -5.30 -9.13 -14.90
C GLU A 71 -3.76 -9.08 -14.78
N TYR A 72 -3.25 -9.02 -13.54
CA TYR A 72 -1.81 -8.95 -13.23
C TYR A 72 -1.51 -9.71 -11.94
#